data_AF-A0A062X5H2-F1
#
_entry.id   AF-A0A062X5H2-F1
#
_cell.length_a   1.000
_cell.length_b   1.000
_cell.length_c   1.000
_cell.angle_alpha   90.00
_cell.angle_beta   90.00
_cell.angle_gamma   90.00
#
_symmetry.space_group_name_H-M   'P 1'
#
loop_
_entity.id
_entity.type
_entity.pdbx_description
1 polymer ?
#
loop_
_entity_poly.entity_id
_entity_poly.type
_entity_poly.pdbx_seq_one_letter_code
_entity_poly.pdbx_strand_id
1 'polypeptide(L)'
;MHETPWKQLNIRYPGPQPRGREDQAIGHLARILPRAEADGLITSWFFIRKGAWRIRYLTAQDTDGQYDTTTDRPHALLTDGVRWTADIYEPEVHAFGGPASMNAAHELFHHDSNHLLSFLATNPTDRREHSLVLCTALMRTAGLDFNEQGDVWARIAEQRSVFANPPSDPQVWASFTGDVHRLLVGEARADLLGSWLDAFEDAGGTLRKLREEGQLTRWIRAIIALHVIFHWNRLGLPARAQAILATAARQAVLGPAHHLDRLRPDHPRLLRSGSAL
;
A
#
# COMPACT_ATOMS: atom_id res chain seq x y z
N MET A 1 16.30 1.80 -22.55
CA MET A 1 15.21 1.94 -21.56
C MET A 1 14.01 1.25 -22.18
N HIS A 2 13.58 0.11 -21.64
CA HIS A 2 12.31 -0.47 -22.06
C HIS A 2 11.21 0.33 -21.35
N GLU A 3 10.47 1.13 -22.12
CA GLU A 3 9.28 1.81 -21.60
C GLU A 3 8.27 0.76 -21.13
N THR A 4 7.68 0.99 -19.97
CA THR A 4 6.63 0.12 -19.43
C THR A 4 5.38 0.24 -20.33
N PRO A 5 4.65 -0.86 -20.59
CA PRO A 5 3.39 -0.79 -21.33
C PRO A 5 2.26 -0.10 -20.54
N TRP A 6 2.48 0.13 -19.25
CA TRP A 6 1.54 0.83 -18.39
C TRP A 6 1.44 2.31 -18.72
N LYS A 7 0.22 2.78 -18.97
CA LYS A 7 -0.10 4.21 -19.11
C LYS A 7 -0.47 4.80 -17.75
N GLN A 8 -0.26 6.11 -17.56
CA GLN A 8 -0.69 6.83 -16.35
C GLN A 8 -1.42 8.14 -16.66
N LEU A 9 -2.51 8.37 -15.91
CA LEU A 9 -3.26 9.61 -15.88
C LEU A 9 -3.38 10.10 -14.43
N ASN A 10 -3.17 11.40 -14.23
CA ASN A 10 -3.33 12.03 -12.92
C ASN A 10 -4.61 12.88 -12.92
N ILE A 11 -5.67 12.40 -12.25
CA ILE A 11 -6.97 13.06 -12.19
C ILE A 11 -7.11 13.86 -10.90
N ARG A 12 -7.60 15.11 -11.01
CA ARG A 12 -7.91 15.98 -9.88
C ARG A 12 -9.42 16.17 -9.78
N TYR A 13 -10.01 15.60 -8.74
CA TYR A 13 -11.42 15.79 -8.42
C TYR A 13 -11.63 17.11 -7.65
N PRO A 14 -12.56 17.98 -8.09
CA PRO A 14 -12.80 19.28 -7.48
C PRO A 14 -13.53 19.18 -6.13
N GLY A 15 -13.35 20.20 -5.31
CA GLY A 15 -14.10 20.38 -4.06
C GLY A 15 -13.21 20.58 -2.83
N PRO A 16 -13.71 21.31 -1.82
CA PRO A 16 -12.92 21.65 -0.63
C PRO A 16 -12.76 20.47 0.33
N GLN A 17 -13.76 19.58 0.39
CA GLN A 17 -13.81 18.49 1.36
C GLN A 17 -13.15 17.22 0.80
N PRO A 18 -12.26 16.54 1.55
CA PRO A 18 -11.68 15.26 1.13
C PRO A 18 -12.71 14.20 0.78
N ARG A 19 -13.81 14.12 1.54
CA ARG A 19 -14.89 13.14 1.33
C ARG A 19 -15.60 13.36 -0.01
N GLY A 20 -16.06 14.58 -0.30
CA GLY A 20 -16.71 14.86 -1.58
C GLY A 20 -15.81 14.62 -2.79
N ARG A 21 -14.49 14.81 -2.65
CA ARG A 21 -13.52 14.44 -3.71
C ARG A 21 -13.38 12.93 -3.87
N GLU A 22 -13.47 12.17 -2.78
CA GLU A 22 -13.48 10.71 -2.81
C GLU A 22 -14.77 10.20 -3.46
N ASP A 23 -15.94 10.70 -3.07
CA ASP A 23 -17.24 10.28 -3.64
C ASP A 23 -17.29 10.51 -5.16
N GLN A 24 -16.80 11.66 -5.62
CA GLN A 24 -16.67 11.94 -7.06
C GLN A 24 -15.70 10.98 -7.75
N ALA A 25 -14.55 10.70 -7.12
CA ALA A 25 -13.56 9.78 -7.66
C ALA A 25 -14.10 8.36 -7.79
N ILE A 26 -14.71 7.83 -6.73
CA ILE A 26 -15.30 6.50 -6.71
C ILE A 26 -16.44 6.42 -7.73
N GLY A 27 -17.35 7.40 -7.73
CA GLY A 27 -18.46 7.44 -8.68
C GLY A 27 -18.00 7.51 -10.14
N HIS A 28 -16.91 8.23 -10.43
CA HIS A 28 -16.32 8.30 -11.77
C HIS A 28 -15.63 6.99 -12.17
N LEU A 29 -14.68 6.51 -11.36
CA LEU A 29 -13.84 5.36 -11.67
C LEU A 29 -14.63 4.04 -11.68
N ALA A 30 -15.59 3.86 -10.77
CA ALA A 30 -16.42 2.65 -10.69
C ALA A 30 -17.33 2.47 -11.91
N ARG A 31 -17.69 3.55 -12.60
CA ARG A 31 -18.47 3.47 -13.86
C ARG A 31 -17.62 3.07 -15.05
N ILE A 32 -16.34 3.43 -15.06
CA ILE A 32 -15.48 3.35 -16.25
C ILE A 32 -14.60 2.11 -16.20
N LEU A 33 -13.82 1.92 -15.13
CA LEU A 33 -12.73 0.95 -15.12
C LEU A 33 -13.21 -0.50 -15.23
N PRO A 34 -14.18 -0.98 -14.41
CA PRO A 34 -14.69 -2.36 -14.55
C PRO A 34 -15.34 -2.61 -15.91
N ARG A 35 -16.02 -1.59 -16.47
CA ARG A 35 -16.67 -1.71 -17.78
C ARG A 35 -15.66 -1.73 -18.92
N ALA A 36 -14.65 -0.86 -18.88
CA ALA A 36 -13.58 -0.84 -19.88
C ALA A 36 -12.80 -2.15 -19.90
N GLU A 37 -12.63 -2.78 -18.74
CA GLU A 37 -12.05 -4.12 -18.63
C GLU A 37 -12.98 -5.20 -19.21
N ALA A 38 -14.26 -5.20 -18.84
CA ALA A 38 -15.24 -6.15 -19.37
C ALA A 38 -15.44 -6.03 -20.89
N ASP A 39 -15.35 -4.81 -21.43
CA ASP A 39 -15.43 -4.50 -22.86
C ASP A 39 -14.10 -4.79 -23.60
N GLY A 40 -13.06 -5.27 -22.89
CA GLY A 40 -11.76 -5.64 -23.47
C GLY A 40 -10.90 -4.47 -23.92
N LEU A 41 -11.14 -3.25 -23.42
CA LEU A 41 -10.34 -2.07 -23.74
C LEU A 41 -9.05 -2.00 -22.90
N ILE A 42 -9.10 -2.53 -21.69
CA ILE A 42 -7.96 -2.63 -20.76
C ILE A 42 -7.90 -4.05 -20.19
N THR A 43 -6.69 -4.50 -19.84
CA THR A 43 -6.46 -5.83 -19.26
C THR A 43 -6.09 -5.79 -17.79
N SER A 44 -5.60 -4.65 -17.32
CA SER A 44 -5.30 -4.44 -15.91
C SER A 44 -5.27 -2.95 -15.62
N TRP A 45 -5.62 -2.59 -14.39
CA TRP A 45 -5.66 -1.21 -13.94
C TRP A 45 -5.60 -1.14 -12.42
N PHE A 46 -5.03 -0.05 -11.92
CA PHE A 46 -5.10 0.29 -10.50
C PHE A 46 -5.03 1.80 -10.33
N PHE A 47 -5.47 2.29 -9.17
CA PHE A 47 -5.28 3.69 -8.80
C PHE A 47 -4.36 3.83 -7.61
N ILE A 48 -3.78 5.02 -7.40
CA ILE A 48 -3.05 5.40 -6.18
C ILE A 48 -3.47 6.81 -5.80
N ARG A 49 -3.69 7.05 -4.51
CA ARG A 49 -4.01 8.38 -3.97
C ARG A 49 -2.76 9.01 -3.38
N LYS A 50 -2.16 9.96 -4.11
CA LYS A 50 -0.99 10.71 -3.66
C LYS A 50 -1.06 12.14 -4.21
N GLY A 51 -1.90 12.96 -3.57
CA GLY A 51 -2.32 14.26 -4.11
C GLY A 51 -3.46 14.07 -5.11
N ALA A 52 -3.14 14.12 -6.41
CA ALA A 52 -4.05 13.67 -7.46
C ALA A 52 -4.26 12.14 -7.39
N TRP A 53 -5.35 11.66 -7.98
CA TRP A 53 -5.57 10.23 -8.20
C TRP A 53 -4.79 9.81 -9.43
N ARG A 54 -3.78 8.95 -9.23
CA ARG A 54 -2.98 8.39 -10.33
C ARG A 54 -3.66 7.11 -10.78
N ILE A 55 -4.18 7.10 -11.99
CA ILE A 55 -4.80 5.93 -12.62
C ILE A 55 -3.76 5.34 -13.55
N ARG A 56 -3.45 4.06 -13.35
CA ARG A 56 -2.50 3.30 -14.17
C ARG A 56 -3.27 2.16 -14.82
N TYR A 57 -3.06 1.95 -16.11
CA TYR A 57 -3.76 0.90 -16.85
C TYR A 57 -2.93 0.34 -18.00
N LEU A 58 -3.21 -0.91 -18.34
CA LEU A 58 -2.72 -1.60 -19.53
C LEU A 58 -3.84 -1.67 -20.55
N THR A 59 -3.59 -1.22 -21.77
CA THR A 59 -4.52 -1.41 -22.89
C THR A 59 -4.47 -2.86 -23.37
N ALA A 60 -5.58 -3.39 -23.85
CA ALA A 60 -5.57 -4.68 -24.52
C ALA A 60 -4.65 -4.64 -25.77
N GLN A 61 -3.98 -5.75 -26.02
CA GLN A 61 -3.27 -5.95 -27.28
C GLN A 61 -4.29 -6.31 -28.37
N ASP A 62 -4.04 -5.88 -29.59
CA ASP A 62 -4.77 -6.32 -30.77
C ASP A 62 -4.48 -7.80 -31.10
N THR A 63 -5.20 -8.35 -32.07
CA THR A 63 -5.04 -9.74 -32.54
C THR A 63 -3.64 -10.08 -33.07
N ASP A 64 -2.82 -9.07 -33.40
CA ASP A 64 -1.45 -9.22 -33.88
C ASP A 64 -0.39 -8.99 -32.77
N GLY A 65 -0.83 -8.84 -31.52
CA GLY A 65 0.04 -8.64 -30.35
C GLY A 65 0.62 -7.23 -30.21
N GLN A 66 0.16 -6.27 -31.03
CA GLN A 66 0.52 -4.86 -30.90
C GLN A 66 -0.49 -4.14 -30.00
N TYR A 67 -0.05 -3.11 -29.28
CA TYR A 67 -1.00 -2.29 -28.53
C TYR A 67 -1.81 -1.46 -29.54
N ASP A 68 -3.16 -1.52 -29.47
CA ASP A 68 -4.02 -0.59 -30.21
C ASP A 68 -3.75 0.83 -29.71
N THR A 69 -2.87 1.53 -30.42
CA THR A 69 -2.52 2.94 -30.19
C THR A 69 -3.42 3.88 -30.99
N THR A 70 -4.21 3.35 -31.92
CA THR A 70 -5.02 4.11 -32.88
C THR A 70 -6.32 4.64 -32.29
N THR A 71 -6.82 4.03 -31.21
CA THR A 71 -7.89 4.65 -30.40
C THR A 71 -7.63 4.43 -28.91
N ASP A 72 -7.04 5.41 -28.22
CA ASP A 72 -6.94 5.36 -26.74
C ASP A 72 -8.30 5.65 -26.09
N ARG A 73 -9.31 4.82 -26.40
CA ARG A 73 -10.66 4.90 -25.85
C ARG A 73 -10.65 4.92 -24.31
N PRO A 74 -9.83 4.10 -23.61
CA PRO A 74 -9.69 4.20 -22.16
C PRO A 74 -9.30 5.60 -21.70
N HIS A 75 -8.33 6.24 -22.37
CA HIS A 75 -7.95 7.61 -22.08
C HIS A 75 -9.11 8.58 -22.24
N ALA A 76 -9.82 8.53 -23.38
CA ALA A 76 -10.95 9.42 -23.64
C ALA A 76 -12.05 9.27 -22.57
N LEU A 77 -12.40 8.03 -22.22
CA LEU A 77 -13.39 7.73 -21.18
C LEU A 77 -12.95 8.25 -19.80
N LEU A 78 -11.68 8.02 -19.42
CA LEU A 78 -11.14 8.42 -18.12
C LEU A 78 -10.93 9.93 -17.96
N THR A 79 -10.89 10.67 -19.06
CA THR A 79 -10.59 12.10 -19.07
C THR A 79 -11.80 12.98 -19.35
N ASP A 80 -12.92 12.39 -19.76
CA ASP A 80 -14.14 13.11 -20.04
C ASP A 80 -14.68 13.83 -18.80
N GLY A 81 -14.97 15.12 -18.95
CA GLY A 81 -15.54 15.95 -17.88
C GLY A 81 -14.66 16.15 -16.63
N VAL A 82 -13.41 15.69 -16.61
CA VAL A 82 -12.52 15.81 -15.44
C VAL A 82 -11.23 16.57 -15.73
N ARG A 83 -10.65 17.20 -14.70
CA ARG A 83 -9.33 17.83 -14.81
C ARG A 83 -8.25 16.77 -14.66
N TRP A 84 -7.37 16.64 -15.65
CA TRP A 84 -6.33 15.63 -15.66
C TRP A 84 -4.99 16.17 -16.20
N THR A 85 -3.91 15.42 -15.99
CA THR A 85 -2.60 15.62 -16.63
C THR A 85 -1.99 14.26 -16.98
N ALA A 86 -1.27 14.17 -18.10
CA ALA A 86 -0.45 13.01 -18.43
C ALA A 86 0.81 12.96 -17.56
N ASP A 87 1.38 11.77 -17.40
CA ASP A 87 2.65 11.52 -16.71
C ASP A 87 3.21 10.17 -17.15
N ILE A 88 4.53 10.00 -17.08
CA ILE A 88 5.18 8.72 -17.41
C ILE A 88 5.16 7.86 -16.15
N TYR A 89 4.69 6.61 -16.25
CA TYR A 89 4.79 5.70 -15.11
C TYR A 89 6.16 5.02 -15.09
N GLU A 90 6.88 5.19 -14.01
CA GLU A 90 8.09 4.43 -13.68
C GLU A 90 7.76 3.43 -12.57
N PRO A 91 7.65 2.11 -12.87
CA PRO A 91 7.42 1.11 -11.83
C PRO A 91 8.58 1.07 -10.85
N GLU A 92 8.27 0.96 -9.56
CA GLU A 92 9.25 0.94 -8.49
C GLU A 92 9.94 -0.44 -8.35
N VAL A 93 10.42 -1.00 -9.47
CA VAL A 93 10.95 -2.37 -9.63
C VAL A 93 12.00 -2.70 -8.56
N HIS A 94 12.99 -1.83 -8.37
CA HIS A 94 14.03 -2.04 -7.35
C HIS A 94 13.46 -2.03 -5.93
N ALA A 95 12.48 -1.17 -5.66
CA ALA A 95 11.88 -1.06 -4.35
C ALA A 95 11.02 -2.29 -4.01
N PHE A 96 10.33 -2.83 -5.02
CA PHE A 96 9.53 -4.06 -4.91
C PHE A 96 10.34 -5.35 -5.08
N GLY A 97 11.66 -5.29 -5.25
CA GLY A 97 12.52 -6.49 -5.21
C GLY A 97 12.64 -7.23 -6.53
N GLY A 98 12.53 -6.52 -7.65
CA GLY A 98 12.78 -7.05 -9.00
C GLY A 98 11.52 -7.15 -9.85
N PRO A 99 11.66 -7.42 -11.17
CA PRO A 99 10.54 -7.41 -12.11
C PRO A 99 9.42 -8.39 -11.75
N ALA A 100 9.75 -9.63 -11.37
CA ALA A 100 8.76 -10.65 -11.02
C ALA A 100 7.92 -10.24 -9.79
N SER A 101 8.55 -9.68 -8.77
CA SER A 101 7.88 -9.17 -7.58
C SER A 101 7.06 -7.89 -7.87
N MET A 102 7.53 -7.04 -8.78
CA MET A 102 6.74 -5.89 -9.25
C MET A 102 5.48 -6.33 -10.01
N ASN A 103 5.55 -7.40 -10.81
CA ASN A 103 4.38 -7.96 -11.48
C ASN A 103 3.35 -8.49 -10.47
N ALA A 104 3.80 -9.22 -9.44
CA ALA A 104 2.93 -9.66 -8.35
C ALA A 104 2.29 -8.47 -7.61
N ALA A 105 3.04 -7.38 -7.42
CA ALA A 105 2.50 -6.15 -6.86
C ALA A 105 1.43 -5.54 -7.78
N HIS A 106 1.65 -5.47 -9.10
CA HIS A 106 0.66 -4.95 -10.05
C HIS A 106 -0.63 -5.78 -10.07
N GLU A 107 -0.51 -7.11 -10.04
CA GLU A 107 -1.65 -8.04 -9.98
C GLU A 107 -2.48 -7.81 -8.70
N LEU A 108 -1.83 -7.78 -7.53
CA LEU A 108 -2.51 -7.43 -6.28
C LEU A 108 -3.14 -6.04 -6.34
N PHE A 109 -2.43 -5.05 -6.90
CA PHE A 109 -2.92 -3.67 -6.97
C PHE A 109 -4.17 -3.55 -7.82
N HIS A 110 -4.26 -4.37 -8.87
CA HIS A 110 -5.42 -4.44 -9.73
C HIS A 110 -6.64 -5.02 -9.00
N HIS A 111 -6.51 -6.21 -8.42
CA HIS A 111 -7.59 -6.84 -7.67
C HIS A 111 -8.02 -6.01 -6.45
N ASP A 112 -7.06 -5.48 -5.69
CA ASP A 112 -7.30 -4.58 -4.56
C ASP A 112 -8.05 -3.30 -5.00
N SER A 113 -7.68 -2.70 -6.14
CA SER A 113 -8.37 -1.51 -6.65
C SER A 113 -9.82 -1.80 -7.05
N ASN A 114 -10.09 -2.96 -7.66
CA ASN A 114 -11.44 -3.38 -8.01
C ASN A 114 -12.33 -3.48 -6.76
N HIS A 115 -11.88 -4.22 -5.76
CA HIS A 115 -12.59 -4.35 -4.48
C HIS A 115 -12.74 -3.02 -3.74
N LEU A 116 -11.70 -2.17 -3.75
CA LEU A 116 -11.74 -0.86 -3.10
C LEU A 116 -12.79 0.08 -3.69
N LEU A 117 -13.08 0.04 -5.00
CA LEU A 117 -14.13 0.91 -5.55
C LEU A 117 -15.49 0.58 -4.94
N SER A 118 -15.85 -0.71 -4.90
CA SER A 118 -17.10 -1.18 -4.30
C SER A 118 -17.12 -0.95 -2.78
N PHE A 119 -16.03 -1.28 -2.09
CA PHE A 119 -15.90 -1.09 -0.66
C PHE A 119 -16.02 0.39 -0.26
N LEU A 120 -15.32 1.29 -0.94
CA LEU A 120 -15.34 2.71 -0.60
C LEU A 120 -16.68 3.39 -0.92
N ALA A 121 -17.42 2.89 -1.91
CA ALA A 121 -18.76 3.39 -2.25
C ALA A 121 -19.76 3.24 -1.09
N THR A 122 -19.57 2.27 -0.19
CA THR A 122 -20.44 2.07 0.98
C THR A 122 -20.15 3.01 2.15
N ASN A 123 -19.14 3.89 2.03
CA ASN A 123 -18.66 4.76 3.11
C ASN A 123 -18.27 3.99 4.40
N PRO A 124 -17.33 3.03 4.31
CA PRO A 124 -17.02 2.13 5.41
C PRO A 124 -16.34 2.87 6.56
N THR A 125 -16.72 2.50 7.79
CA THR A 125 -16.13 3.01 9.04
C THR A 125 -14.96 2.16 9.54
N ASP A 126 -14.77 0.97 8.97
CA ASP A 126 -13.89 -0.11 9.42
C ASP A 126 -12.71 -0.36 8.45
N ARG A 127 -12.26 0.70 7.76
CA ARG A 127 -11.14 0.65 6.81
C ARG A 127 -9.87 0.09 7.45
N ARG A 128 -9.60 0.47 8.70
CA ARG A 128 -8.33 0.12 9.39
C ARG A 128 -8.31 -1.37 9.69
N GLU A 129 -9.43 -1.89 10.17
CA GLU A 129 -9.68 -3.26 10.55
C GLU A 129 -9.54 -4.18 9.33
N HIS A 130 -10.23 -3.86 8.24
CA HIS A 130 -10.07 -4.55 6.95
C HIS A 130 -8.62 -4.57 6.49
N SER A 131 -7.95 -3.41 6.53
CA SER A 131 -6.56 -3.31 6.09
C SER A 131 -5.60 -4.15 6.93
N LEU A 132 -5.81 -4.23 8.25
CA LEU A 132 -4.98 -5.05 9.15
C LEU A 132 -5.16 -6.53 8.86
N VAL A 133 -6.39 -6.98 8.62
CA VAL A 133 -6.68 -8.38 8.32
C VAL A 133 -6.06 -8.79 6.98
N LEU A 134 -6.28 -8.02 5.91
CA LEU A 134 -5.74 -8.30 4.57
C LEU A 134 -4.19 -8.27 4.56
N CYS A 135 -3.59 -7.26 5.17
CA CYS A 135 -2.13 -7.16 5.23
C CYS A 135 -1.50 -8.28 6.08
N THR A 136 -2.17 -8.71 7.15
CA THR A 136 -1.72 -9.85 7.96
C THR A 136 -1.80 -11.16 7.17
N ALA A 137 -2.87 -11.37 6.38
CA ALA A 137 -3.01 -12.54 5.52
C ALA A 137 -1.87 -12.62 4.50
N LEU A 138 -1.58 -11.51 3.79
CA LEU A 138 -0.42 -11.37 2.89
C LEU A 138 0.90 -11.76 3.57
N MET A 139 1.14 -11.30 4.80
CA MET A 139 2.37 -11.63 5.52
C MET A 139 2.44 -13.12 5.91
N ARG A 140 1.32 -13.70 6.33
CA ARG A 140 1.24 -15.12 6.70
C ARG A 140 1.49 -16.03 5.50
N THR A 141 0.85 -15.76 4.36
CA THR A 141 1.07 -16.57 3.14
C THR A 141 2.42 -16.32 2.49
N ALA A 142 3.02 -15.14 2.72
CA ALA A 142 4.44 -14.89 2.45
C ALA A 142 5.42 -15.71 3.32
N GLY A 143 4.90 -16.47 4.29
CA GLY A 143 5.69 -17.31 5.19
C GLY A 143 6.52 -16.49 6.17
N LEU A 144 5.96 -15.39 6.68
CA LEU A 144 6.54 -14.63 7.78
C LEU A 144 6.01 -15.14 9.12
N ASP A 145 6.93 -15.43 10.05
CA ASP A 145 6.54 -15.68 11.43
C ASP A 145 6.00 -14.41 12.13
N PHE A 146 5.46 -14.56 13.34
CA PHE A 146 4.84 -13.45 14.05
C PHE A 146 5.83 -12.31 14.34
N ASN A 147 7.09 -12.59 14.70
CA ASN A 147 8.09 -11.55 14.94
C ASN A 147 8.51 -10.86 13.64
N GLU A 148 8.61 -11.60 12.55
CA GLU A 148 8.87 -11.05 11.21
C GLU A 148 7.74 -10.13 10.74
N GLN A 149 6.48 -10.47 11.04
CA GLN A 149 5.33 -9.57 10.84
C GLN A 149 5.50 -8.28 11.67
N GLY A 150 5.91 -8.41 12.93
CA GLY A 150 6.24 -7.28 13.80
C GLY A 150 7.30 -6.35 13.20
N ASP A 151 8.32 -6.91 12.56
CA ASP A 151 9.37 -6.15 11.90
C ASP A 151 8.88 -5.44 10.61
N VAL A 152 7.91 -6.01 9.88
CA VAL A 152 7.24 -5.29 8.79
C VAL A 152 6.53 -4.04 9.34
N TRP A 153 5.75 -4.19 10.42
CA TRP A 153 5.09 -3.07 11.07
C TRP A 153 6.10 -2.03 11.60
N ALA A 154 7.24 -2.48 12.14
CA ALA A 154 8.32 -1.61 12.58
C ALA A 154 8.86 -0.73 11.44
N ARG A 155 9.14 -1.31 10.26
CA ARG A 155 9.61 -0.54 9.10
C ARG A 155 8.60 0.50 8.64
N ILE A 156 7.31 0.17 8.65
CA ILE A 156 6.25 1.12 8.26
C ILE A 156 6.19 2.26 9.29
N ALA A 157 6.25 1.94 10.58
CA ALA A 157 6.25 2.93 11.66
C ALA A 157 7.45 3.87 11.55
N GLU A 158 8.65 3.36 11.27
CA GLU A 158 9.86 4.15 11.05
C GLU A 158 9.72 5.08 9.84
N GLN A 159 9.25 4.55 8.70
CA GLN A 159 9.04 5.33 7.48
C GLN A 159 7.97 6.43 7.65
N ARG A 160 7.06 6.28 8.62
CA ARG A 160 5.98 7.24 8.92
C ARG A 160 6.20 8.00 10.23
N SER A 161 7.37 7.89 10.85
CA SER A 161 7.67 8.43 12.19
C SER A 161 7.39 9.93 12.32
N VAL A 162 7.66 10.73 11.29
CA VAL A 162 7.37 12.17 11.27
C VAL A 162 5.89 12.52 11.47
N PHE A 163 4.98 11.57 11.17
CA PHE A 163 3.54 11.73 11.36
C PHE A 163 3.03 11.06 12.64
N ALA A 164 3.90 10.36 13.38
CA ALA A 164 3.54 9.65 14.58
C ALA A 164 3.19 10.66 15.68
N ASN A 165 1.94 10.64 16.11
CA ASN A 165 1.48 11.37 17.29
C ASN A 165 0.41 10.52 17.98
N PRO A 166 0.83 9.43 18.66
CA PRO A 166 -0.08 8.53 19.36
C PRO A 166 -0.79 9.28 20.50
N PRO A 167 -1.96 8.79 20.95
CA PRO A 167 -2.63 9.32 22.13
C PRO A 167 -1.67 9.41 23.32
N SER A 168 -1.66 10.56 24.01
CA SER A 168 -0.81 10.78 25.17
C SER A 168 -1.29 10.01 26.41
N ASP A 169 -2.56 9.61 26.44
CA ASP A 169 -3.14 8.78 27.49
C ASP A 169 -2.69 7.31 27.34
N PRO A 170 -1.92 6.77 28.30
CA PRO A 170 -1.43 5.39 28.24
C PRO A 170 -2.53 4.33 28.23
N GLN A 171 -3.67 4.57 28.88
CA GLN A 171 -4.77 3.61 28.94
C GLN A 171 -5.50 3.52 27.60
N VAL A 172 -5.75 4.67 26.97
CA VAL A 172 -6.33 4.73 25.62
C VAL A 172 -5.40 4.04 24.61
N TRP A 173 -4.10 4.29 24.72
CA TRP A 173 -3.12 3.65 23.84
C TRP A 173 -3.02 2.13 24.05
N ALA A 174 -3.04 1.67 25.31
CA ALA A 174 -3.02 0.25 25.64
C ALA A 174 -4.27 -0.47 25.10
N SER A 175 -5.46 0.12 25.26
CA SER A 175 -6.70 -0.43 24.70
C SER A 175 -6.62 -0.54 23.18
N PHE A 176 -6.24 0.55 22.50
CA PHE A 176 -6.10 0.56 21.05
C PHE A 176 -5.09 -0.48 20.55
N THR A 177 -3.94 -0.61 21.22
CA THR A 177 -2.93 -1.62 20.89
C THR A 177 -3.46 -3.04 21.11
N GLY A 178 -4.24 -3.26 22.17
CA GLY A 178 -4.90 -4.54 22.44
C GLY A 178 -5.92 -4.91 21.35
N ASP A 179 -6.66 -3.92 20.83
CA ASP A 179 -7.61 -4.13 19.73
C ASP A 179 -6.89 -4.50 18.43
N VAL A 180 -5.80 -3.79 18.11
CA VAL A 180 -4.93 -4.12 16.98
C VAL A 180 -4.35 -5.54 17.15
N HIS A 181 -3.85 -5.90 18.33
CA HIS A 181 -3.34 -7.25 18.59
C HIS A 181 -4.40 -8.32 18.28
N ARG A 182 -5.65 -8.14 18.72
CA ARG A 182 -6.74 -9.10 18.44
C ARG A 182 -6.97 -9.29 16.94
N LEU A 183 -6.89 -8.22 16.15
CA LEU A 183 -7.00 -8.31 14.68
C LEU A 183 -5.80 -9.02 14.05
N LEU A 184 -4.59 -8.78 14.55
CA LEU A 184 -3.37 -9.39 14.02
C LEU A 184 -3.24 -10.89 14.32
N VAL A 185 -3.79 -11.37 15.44
CA VAL A 185 -3.77 -12.80 15.80
C VAL A 185 -5.03 -13.54 15.33
N GLY A 186 -6.11 -12.81 15.04
CA GLY A 186 -7.35 -13.39 14.54
C GLY A 186 -7.20 -14.06 13.18
N GLU A 187 -8.20 -14.88 12.82
CA GLU A 187 -8.33 -15.45 11.49
C GLU A 187 -9.21 -14.56 10.61
N ALA A 188 -8.81 -14.42 9.35
CA ALA A 188 -9.58 -13.68 8.37
C ALA A 188 -10.89 -14.44 8.08
N ARG A 189 -11.99 -13.69 8.03
CA ARG A 189 -13.31 -14.25 7.71
C ARG A 189 -13.49 -14.29 6.20
N ALA A 190 -13.12 -15.42 5.60
CA ALA A 190 -13.22 -15.63 4.15
C ALA A 190 -14.65 -15.43 3.63
N ASP A 191 -15.67 -15.74 4.43
CA ASP A 191 -17.08 -15.49 4.11
C ASP A 191 -17.42 -13.99 3.99
N LEU A 192 -16.66 -13.12 4.64
CA LEU A 192 -16.86 -11.66 4.59
C LEU A 192 -15.97 -10.98 3.56
N LEU A 193 -14.73 -11.44 3.40
CA LEU A 193 -13.73 -10.81 2.51
C LEU A 193 -13.68 -11.42 1.11
N GLY A 194 -14.08 -12.69 0.97
CA GLY A 194 -14.12 -13.42 -0.31
C GLY A 194 -12.83 -13.30 -1.11
N SER A 195 -12.98 -13.09 -2.42
CA SER A 195 -11.85 -12.99 -3.36
C SER A 195 -10.90 -11.82 -3.08
N TRP A 196 -11.28 -10.85 -2.24
CA TRP A 196 -10.36 -9.80 -1.82
C TRP A 196 -9.28 -10.35 -0.90
N LEU A 197 -9.64 -11.28 -0.01
CA LEU A 197 -8.68 -11.99 0.82
C LEU A 197 -7.78 -12.86 -0.05
N ASP A 198 -8.36 -13.64 -0.97
CA ASP A 198 -7.63 -14.53 -1.88
C ASP A 198 -6.52 -13.76 -2.63
N ALA A 199 -6.81 -12.56 -3.14
CA ALA A 199 -5.81 -11.74 -3.83
C ALA A 199 -4.59 -11.39 -2.96
N PHE A 200 -4.80 -11.09 -1.67
CA PHE A 200 -3.70 -10.82 -0.74
C PHE A 200 -2.95 -12.10 -0.38
N GLU A 201 -3.65 -13.21 -0.23
CA GLU A 201 -3.07 -14.52 0.05
C GLU A 201 -2.19 -15.01 -1.12
N ASP A 202 -2.69 -14.91 -2.35
CA ASP A 202 -2.00 -15.26 -3.59
C ASP A 202 -0.73 -14.42 -3.81
N ALA A 203 -0.82 -13.10 -3.57
CA ALA A 203 0.33 -12.22 -3.63
C ALA A 203 1.39 -12.62 -2.60
N GLY A 204 0.99 -12.99 -1.39
CA GLY A 204 1.92 -13.45 -0.36
C GLY A 204 2.56 -14.78 -0.74
N GLY A 205 1.77 -15.75 -1.22
CA GLY A 205 2.28 -17.02 -1.74
C GLY A 205 3.28 -16.85 -2.89
N THR A 206 3.00 -15.91 -3.79
CA THR A 206 3.91 -15.54 -4.89
C THR A 206 5.22 -14.95 -4.36
N LEU A 207 5.17 -14.00 -3.43
CA LEU A 207 6.37 -13.43 -2.81
C LEU A 207 7.20 -14.48 -2.06
N ARG A 208 6.54 -15.44 -1.40
CA ARG A 208 7.20 -16.57 -0.75
C ARG A 208 7.97 -17.41 -1.77
N LYS A 209 7.31 -17.81 -2.86
CA LYS A 209 7.94 -18.59 -3.94
C LYS A 209 9.15 -17.86 -4.52
N LEU A 210 9.01 -16.56 -4.84
CA LEU A 210 10.12 -15.74 -5.35
C LEU A 210 11.30 -15.66 -4.35
N ARG A 211 11.02 -15.62 -3.04
CA ARG A 211 12.05 -15.66 -1.99
C ARG A 211 12.77 -17.00 -1.97
N GLU A 212 12.02 -18.09 -1.97
CA GLU A 212 12.54 -19.47 -1.93
C GLU A 212 13.39 -19.80 -3.17
N GLU A 213 13.03 -19.25 -4.32
CA GLU A 213 13.78 -19.38 -5.58
C GLU A 213 14.95 -18.38 -5.71
N GLY A 214 15.16 -17.50 -4.72
CA GLY A 214 16.26 -16.52 -4.73
C GLY A 214 16.10 -15.38 -5.75
N GLN A 215 14.88 -15.11 -6.22
CA GLN A 215 14.60 -14.13 -7.27
C GLN A 215 14.34 -12.71 -6.72
N LEU A 216 14.14 -12.56 -5.41
CA LEU A 216 13.96 -11.25 -4.79
C LEU A 216 15.29 -10.50 -4.68
N THR A 217 15.34 -9.30 -5.26
CA THR A 217 16.52 -8.43 -5.17
C THR A 217 16.52 -7.54 -3.91
N ARG A 218 15.54 -7.72 -3.02
CA ARG A 218 15.37 -6.96 -1.78
C ARG A 218 14.75 -7.85 -0.71
N TRP A 219 15.01 -7.54 0.56
CA TRP A 219 14.42 -8.24 1.70
C TRP A 219 12.88 -8.25 1.65
N ILE A 220 12.28 -9.44 1.74
CA ILE A 220 10.82 -9.65 1.65
C ILE A 220 10.03 -8.77 2.62
N ARG A 221 10.52 -8.60 3.86
CA ARG A 221 9.84 -7.77 4.86
C ARG A 221 9.84 -6.28 4.49
N ALA A 222 10.85 -5.81 3.73
CA ALA A 222 10.86 -4.44 3.19
C ALA A 222 9.94 -4.31 1.96
N ILE A 223 9.82 -5.36 1.14
CA ILE A 223 8.89 -5.42 0.00
C ILE A 223 7.44 -5.41 0.51
N ILE A 224 7.10 -6.22 1.50
CA ILE A 224 5.74 -6.28 2.06
C ILE A 224 5.37 -4.96 2.74
N ALA A 225 6.30 -4.30 3.45
CA ALA A 225 6.06 -2.97 4.00
C ALA A 225 5.58 -1.97 2.93
N LEU A 226 6.11 -2.06 1.70
CA LEU A 226 5.65 -1.23 0.59
C LEU A 226 4.27 -1.64 0.08
N HIS A 227 3.95 -2.93 0.01
CA HIS A 227 2.61 -3.39 -0.34
C HIS A 227 1.55 -2.81 0.61
N VAL A 228 1.81 -2.86 1.92
CA VAL A 228 0.93 -2.28 2.95
C VAL A 228 0.77 -0.77 2.74
N ILE A 229 1.86 -0.04 2.55
CA ILE A 229 1.80 1.41 2.33
C ILE A 229 1.01 1.75 1.05
N PHE A 230 1.20 1.00 -0.04
CA PHE A 230 0.48 1.23 -1.29
C PHE A 230 -1.01 0.92 -1.14
N HIS A 231 -1.37 -0.17 -0.47
CA HIS A 231 -2.75 -0.48 -0.11
C HIS A 231 -3.39 0.64 0.74
N TRP A 232 -2.71 1.09 1.80
CA TRP A 232 -3.21 2.19 2.64
C TRP A 232 -3.36 3.51 1.88
N ASN A 233 -2.49 3.78 0.91
CA ASN A 233 -2.63 4.94 0.04
C ASN A 233 -3.89 4.80 -0.85
N ARG A 234 -4.18 3.63 -1.42
CA ARG A 234 -5.42 3.41 -2.20
C ARG A 234 -6.68 3.50 -1.34
N LEU A 235 -6.64 2.88 -0.17
CA LEU A 235 -7.71 2.90 0.83
C LEU A 235 -8.01 4.31 1.38
N GLY A 236 -7.04 5.22 1.24
CA GLY A 236 -7.17 6.62 1.66
C GLY A 236 -6.87 6.86 3.13
N LEU A 237 -6.12 5.97 3.78
CA LEU A 237 -5.72 6.19 5.17
C LEU A 237 -4.74 7.37 5.25
N PRO A 238 -5.05 8.42 6.05
CA PRO A 238 -4.15 9.55 6.23
C PRO A 238 -2.79 9.12 6.80
N ALA A 239 -1.70 9.81 6.44
CA ALA A 239 -0.35 9.46 6.88
C ALA A 239 -0.22 9.34 8.41
N ARG A 240 -0.91 10.19 9.17
CA ARG A 240 -0.98 10.10 10.64
C ARG A 240 -1.65 8.80 11.11
N ALA A 241 -2.74 8.38 10.47
CA ALA A 241 -3.41 7.12 10.80
C ALA A 241 -2.51 5.93 10.47
N GLN A 242 -1.81 5.95 9.33
CA GLN A 242 -0.82 4.94 8.97
C GLN A 242 0.29 4.82 10.04
N ALA A 243 0.83 5.96 10.50
CA ALA A 243 1.87 6.00 11.53
C ALA A 243 1.39 5.41 12.87
N ILE A 244 0.20 5.83 13.33
CA ILE A 244 -0.41 5.34 14.57
C ILE A 244 -0.68 3.84 14.48
N LEU A 245 -1.29 3.38 13.38
CA LEU A 245 -1.66 1.98 13.19
C LEU A 245 -0.42 1.07 13.12
N ALA A 246 0.61 1.48 12.37
CA ALA A 246 1.88 0.73 12.31
C ALA A 246 2.62 0.70 13.65
N THR A 247 2.59 1.80 14.41
CA THR A 247 3.21 1.85 15.75
C THR A 247 2.48 0.91 16.73
N ALA A 248 1.15 0.91 16.71
CA ALA A 248 0.33 0.00 17.52
C ALA A 248 0.56 -1.45 17.11
N ALA A 249 0.58 -1.76 15.81
CA ALA A 249 0.83 -3.11 15.31
C ALA A 249 2.24 -3.60 15.68
N ARG A 250 3.26 -2.75 15.54
CA ARG A 250 4.62 -3.04 16.02
C ARG A 250 4.62 -3.34 17.51
N GLN A 251 3.97 -2.51 18.33
CA GLN A 251 3.94 -2.68 19.78
C GLN A 251 3.14 -3.92 20.22
N ALA A 252 2.05 -4.22 19.52
CA ALA A 252 1.24 -5.41 19.75
C ALA A 252 2.05 -6.71 19.56
N VAL A 253 2.99 -6.70 18.60
CA VAL A 253 3.79 -7.88 18.26
C VAL A 253 5.11 -7.94 19.04
N LEU A 254 5.87 -6.84 19.02
CA LEU A 254 7.25 -6.78 19.55
C LEU A 254 7.34 -6.18 20.95
N GLY A 255 6.21 -5.78 21.55
CA GLY A 255 6.17 -5.06 22.80
C GLY A 255 6.54 -3.57 22.66
N PRO A 256 6.45 -2.81 23.78
CA PRO A 256 6.89 -1.42 23.80
C PRO A 256 8.36 -1.32 23.38
N ALA A 257 8.72 -0.25 22.66
CA ALA A 257 10.13 -0.02 22.38
C ALA A 257 10.82 0.21 23.73
N HIS A 258 11.60 -0.75 24.20
CA HIS A 258 12.47 -0.52 25.34
C HIS A 258 13.41 0.61 24.94
N HIS A 259 13.35 1.74 25.64
CA HIS A 259 14.33 2.82 25.52
C HIS A 259 15.71 2.24 25.88
N LEU A 260 16.44 1.74 24.89
CA LEU A 260 17.86 1.41 25.00
C LEU A 260 18.75 2.68 25.01
N ASP A 261 18.16 3.88 25.06
CA ASP A 261 18.87 5.16 25.19
C ASP A 261 19.43 5.46 26.59
N ARG A 262 19.32 4.55 27.57
CA ARG A 262 19.99 4.71 28.89
C ARG A 262 21.39 4.08 28.98
N LEU A 263 21.92 3.53 27.89
CA LEU A 263 23.28 2.97 27.87
C LEU A 263 24.16 3.60 26.79
N ARG A 264 24.08 4.92 26.61
CA ARG A 264 25.27 5.66 26.15
C ARG A 264 26.12 5.97 27.38
N PRO A 265 27.36 5.46 27.48
CA PRO A 265 28.30 5.98 28.46
C PRO A 265 28.52 7.46 28.15
N ASP A 266 28.41 8.32 29.15
CA ASP A 266 28.87 9.69 29.06
C ASP A 266 30.32 9.68 28.58
N HIS A 267 30.58 10.14 27.36
CA HIS A 267 31.93 10.46 26.95
C HIS A 267 32.39 11.66 27.79
N PRO A 268 33.45 11.54 28.61
CA PRO A 268 33.98 12.71 29.29
C PRO A 268 34.48 13.70 28.23
N ARG A 269 33.95 14.93 28.30
CA ARG A 269 34.48 16.07 27.55
C ARG A 269 35.96 16.24 27.93
N LEU A 270 36.86 15.83 27.05
CA LEU A 270 38.26 16.21 27.15
C LEU A 270 38.35 17.73 27.01
N LEU A 271 38.65 18.36 28.14
CA LEU A 271 39.09 19.74 28.25
C LEU A 271 40.25 19.96 27.27
N ARG A 272 40.08 20.87 26.31
CA ARG A 272 41.21 21.49 25.62
C ARG A 272 41.90 22.42 26.61
N SER A 273 42.92 21.91 27.29
CA SER A 273 44.02 22.72 27.82
C SER A 273 45.10 22.79 26.73
N GLY A 274 45.45 23.99 26.30
CA GLY A 274 46.54 24.21 25.36
C GLY A 274 47.92 24.01 26.00
N SER A 275 48.96 23.90 25.16
CA SER A 275 50.10 24.82 25.20
C SER A 275 51.04 24.58 24.01
N ALA A 276 51.87 25.59 23.79
CA ALA A 276 52.88 25.79 22.76
C ALA A 276 53.78 24.60 22.43
N LEU A 277 54.13 24.47 21.14
CA LEU A 277 55.44 24.75 20.55
C LEU A 277 55.29 24.89 19.02
#